data_AF-A0AAN8XAN4-F1
#
_entry.id   AF-A0AAN8XAN4-F1
#
_cell.length_a   1.000
_cell.length_b   1.000
_cell.length_c   1.000
_cell.angle_alpha   90.00
_cell.angle_beta   90.00
_cell.angle_gamma   90.00
#
_symmetry.space_group_name_H-M   'P 1'
#
loop_
_entity.id
_entity.type
_entity.pdbx_description
1 polymer ?
#
loop_
_entity_poly.entity_id
_entity_poly.type
_entity_poly.pdbx_seq_one_letter_code
_entity_poly.pdbx_strand_id
1 'polypeptide(L)'
;MATSNDRALSNLGKKIDFVPYVESMNFMGNEYCRDKVMNDSHVHVDSRSFLLFVYKTLGHSSETYGLREEVYPTHFSWLFRKNTPWKYKFDEGLQRLVEMGLPKKWYQDTMKERMKSNSTENEKALQLLCLQDPFISWGGSEENRTKALRI
;
A
#
# COMPACT_ATOMS: atom_id res chain seq x y z
N MET A 1 -20.22 -7.24 10.81
CA MET A 1 -18.96 -6.52 11.13
C MET A 1 -19.22 -5.63 12.33
N ALA A 2 -18.29 -5.57 13.29
CA ALA A 2 -18.41 -4.65 14.41
C ALA A 2 -18.36 -3.21 13.88
N THR A 3 -19.44 -2.45 14.08
CA THR A 3 -19.49 -1.03 13.75
C THR A 3 -18.94 -0.25 14.94
N SER A 4 -17.96 0.61 14.69
CA SER A 4 -17.47 1.52 15.73
C SER A 4 -18.58 2.49 16.14
N ASN A 5 -18.66 2.80 17.43
CA ASN A 5 -19.54 3.87 17.93
C ASN A 5 -19.01 5.26 17.52
N ASP A 6 -17.75 5.36 17.10
CA ASP A 6 -17.20 6.57 16.51
C ASP A 6 -17.80 6.79 15.11
N ARG A 7 -18.36 7.98 14.90
CA ARG A 7 -19.06 8.34 13.66
C ARG A 7 -18.12 8.33 12.45
N ALA A 8 -16.87 8.79 12.61
CA ALA A 8 -15.91 8.83 11.51
C ALA A 8 -15.51 7.42 11.08
N LEU A 9 -15.22 6.54 12.05
CA LEU A 9 -14.88 5.14 11.79
C LEU A 9 -16.07 4.35 11.21
N SER A 10 -17.28 4.61 11.69
CA SER A 10 -18.50 4.01 11.13
C SER A 10 -18.72 4.41 9.67
N ASN A 11 -18.49 5.70 9.35
CA ASN A 11 -18.57 6.18 7.97
C ASN A 11 -17.47 5.60 7.08
N LEU A 12 -16.26 5.45 7.60
CA LEU A 12 -15.15 4.83 6.88
C LEU A 12 -15.44 3.36 6.58
N GLY A 13 -15.89 2.59 7.57
CA GLY A 13 -16.22 1.16 7.39
C GLY A 13 -17.31 0.91 6.35
N LYS A 14 -18.27 1.83 6.18
CA LYS A 14 -19.31 1.75 5.13
C LYS A 14 -18.78 1.98 3.71
N LYS A 15 -17.56 2.51 3.56
CA LYS A 15 -16.88 2.76 2.28
C LYS A 15 -15.80 1.73 1.96
N ILE A 16 -15.62 0.73 2.82
CA ILE A 16 -14.65 -0.35 2.63
C ILE A 16 -15.41 -1.60 2.21
N ASP A 17 -15.14 -2.05 1.00
CA ASP A 17 -15.64 -3.32 0.49
C ASP A 17 -14.61 -4.42 0.72
N PHE A 18 -15.06 -5.54 1.26
CA PHE A 18 -14.25 -6.74 1.42
C PHE A 18 -14.52 -7.68 0.26
N VAL A 19 -13.46 -8.10 -0.41
CA VAL A 19 -13.52 -9.08 -1.49
C VAL A 19 -13.32 -10.48 -0.92
N PRO A 20 -14.11 -11.48 -1.33
CA PRO A 20 -13.95 -12.84 -0.84
C PRO A 20 -12.59 -13.43 -1.24
N TYR A 21 -12.01 -14.19 -0.33
CA TYR A 21 -10.85 -15.03 -0.63
C TYR A 21 -11.27 -16.19 -1.54
N VAL A 22 -10.64 -16.31 -2.70
CA VAL A 22 -10.96 -17.36 -3.69
C VAL A 22 -9.71 -18.17 -4.01
N GLU A 23 -9.59 -19.36 -3.39
CA GLU A 23 -8.41 -20.21 -3.49
C GLU A 23 -8.11 -20.70 -4.93
N SER A 24 -9.14 -20.80 -5.77
CA SER A 24 -8.98 -21.22 -7.18
C SER A 24 -8.40 -20.14 -8.10
N MET A 25 -8.18 -18.92 -7.61
CA MET A 25 -7.60 -17.81 -8.38
C MET A 25 -6.11 -17.64 -8.12
N ASN A 26 -5.39 -17.13 -9.12
CA ASN A 26 -3.92 -16.99 -9.07
C ASN A 26 -3.46 -16.06 -7.95
N PHE A 27 -4.26 -15.03 -7.64
CA PHE A 27 -4.00 -14.07 -6.57
C PHE A 27 -5.12 -14.06 -5.53
N MET A 28 -5.73 -15.22 -5.27
CA MET A 28 -6.65 -15.39 -4.13
C MET A 28 -7.87 -14.45 -4.15
N GLY A 29 -8.29 -13.95 -5.32
CA GLY A 29 -9.40 -13.01 -5.47
C GLY A 29 -8.99 -11.54 -5.65
N ASN A 30 -7.69 -11.23 -5.60
CA ASN A 30 -7.19 -9.87 -5.85
C ASN A 30 -7.42 -9.39 -7.29
N GLU A 31 -7.68 -10.31 -8.22
CA GLU A 31 -8.10 -10.02 -9.59
C GLU A 31 -9.39 -9.17 -9.60
N TYR A 32 -10.34 -9.45 -8.71
CA TYR A 32 -11.55 -8.64 -8.58
C TYR A 32 -11.26 -7.22 -8.11
N CYS A 33 -10.36 -7.07 -7.12
CA CYS A 33 -9.92 -5.75 -6.67
C CYS A 33 -9.26 -4.98 -7.82
N ARG A 34 -8.40 -5.66 -8.60
CA ARG A 34 -7.78 -5.09 -9.80
C ARG A 34 -8.83 -4.61 -10.79
N ASP A 35 -9.83 -5.43 -11.11
CA ASP A 35 -10.87 -5.06 -12.08
C ASP A 35 -11.63 -3.80 -11.63
N LYS A 36 -11.88 -3.64 -10.32
CA LYS A 36 -12.51 -2.45 -9.75
C LYS A 36 -11.64 -1.19 -9.84
N VAL A 37 -10.33 -1.34 -9.63
CA VAL A 37 -9.36 -0.24 -9.82
C VAL A 37 -9.28 0.17 -11.28
N MET A 38 -9.19 -0.79 -12.20
CA MET A 38 -9.10 -0.51 -13.64
C MET A 38 -10.39 0.10 -14.21
N ASN A 39 -11.52 -0.10 -13.55
CA ASN A 39 -12.79 0.55 -13.87
C ASN A 39 -13.01 1.88 -13.12
N ASP A 40 -11.94 2.48 -12.58
CA ASP A 40 -11.93 3.78 -11.89
C ASP A 40 -13.01 3.93 -10.80
N SER A 41 -13.29 2.83 -10.11
CA SER A 41 -14.40 2.77 -9.14
C SER A 41 -13.95 2.63 -7.69
N HIS A 42 -12.77 2.07 -7.47
CA HIS A 42 -12.25 1.75 -6.13
C HIS A 42 -10.74 1.97 -6.06
N VAL A 43 -10.23 2.06 -4.84
CA VAL A 43 -8.81 1.92 -4.53
C VAL A 43 -8.59 0.56 -3.89
N HIS A 44 -7.53 -0.14 -4.28
CA HIS A 44 -7.16 -1.44 -3.71
C HIS A 44 -6.20 -1.23 -2.52
N VAL A 45 -6.61 -1.67 -1.33
CA VAL A 45 -5.83 -1.57 -0.10
C VAL A 45 -5.31 -2.95 0.30
N ASP A 46 -3.99 -3.12 0.28
CA ASP A 46 -3.26 -4.29 0.79
C ASP A 46 -1.79 -3.91 1.02
N SER A 47 -0.95 -4.88 1.39
CA SER A 47 0.48 -4.77 1.58
C SER A 47 1.16 -4.27 0.30
N ARG A 48 1.94 -3.19 0.42
CA ARG A 48 2.59 -2.51 -0.73
C ARG A 48 3.35 -3.47 -1.65
N SER A 49 4.19 -4.33 -1.06
CA SER A 49 5.00 -5.30 -1.81
C SER A 49 4.15 -6.31 -2.58
N PHE A 50 3.01 -6.73 -2.01
CA PHE A 50 2.09 -7.65 -2.63
C PHE A 50 1.32 -6.99 -3.79
N LEU A 51 0.79 -5.78 -3.59
CA LEU A 51 0.11 -5.04 -4.66
C LEU A 51 1.03 -4.81 -5.87
N LEU A 52 2.26 -4.36 -5.63
CA LEU A 52 3.23 -4.19 -6.73
C LEU A 52 3.48 -5.49 -7.49
N PHE A 53 3.54 -6.62 -6.79
CA PHE A 53 3.68 -7.94 -7.42
C PHE A 53 2.44 -8.34 -8.23
N VAL A 54 1.23 -8.18 -7.67
CA VAL A 54 -0.03 -8.50 -8.34
C VAL A 54 -0.19 -7.68 -9.62
N TYR A 55 -0.11 -6.35 -9.54
CA TYR A 55 -0.32 -5.48 -10.69
C TYR A 55 0.76 -5.63 -11.76
N LYS A 56 2.02 -5.89 -11.36
CA LYS A 56 3.07 -6.23 -12.32
C LYS A 56 2.77 -7.56 -13.03
N THR A 57 2.34 -8.58 -12.30
CA THR A 57 2.10 -9.92 -12.89
C THR A 57 0.85 -9.94 -13.77
N LEU A 58 -0.15 -9.14 -13.42
CA LEU A 58 -1.37 -8.96 -14.22
C LEU A 58 -1.21 -7.95 -15.38
N GLY A 59 -0.02 -7.35 -15.56
CA GLY A 59 0.28 -6.48 -16.69
C GLY A 59 -0.24 -5.05 -16.60
N HIS A 60 -0.56 -4.57 -15.39
CA HIS A 60 -1.13 -3.24 -15.13
C HIS A 60 -0.21 -2.33 -14.31
N SER A 61 1.09 -2.63 -14.24
CA SER A 61 2.03 -1.81 -13.47
C SER A 61 2.19 -0.39 -14.04
N SER A 62 2.07 -0.22 -15.36
CA SER A 62 2.18 1.09 -16.02
C SER A 62 0.90 1.94 -15.92
N GLU A 63 -0.24 1.30 -15.64
CA GLU A 63 -1.55 1.93 -15.55
C GLU A 63 -1.97 2.25 -14.12
N THR A 64 -1.18 1.80 -13.13
CA THR A 64 -1.49 1.96 -11.71
C THR A 64 -0.33 2.60 -10.96
N TYR A 65 -0.64 3.26 -9.87
CA TYR A 65 0.36 3.84 -8.98
C TYR A 65 0.00 3.52 -7.53
N GLY A 66 1.02 3.27 -6.73
CA GLY A 66 0.86 3.14 -5.28
C GLY A 66 0.93 4.50 -4.60
N LEU A 67 0.06 4.73 -3.62
CA LEU A 67 0.23 5.86 -2.70
C LEU A 67 1.55 5.71 -1.92
N ARG A 68 2.17 6.82 -1.55
CA ARG A 68 3.41 6.79 -0.76
C ARG A 68 3.12 6.45 0.70
N GLU A 69 2.00 6.94 1.20
CA GLU A 69 1.55 6.81 2.58
C GLU A 69 1.04 5.38 2.84
N GLU A 70 1.56 4.75 3.89
CA GLU A 70 1.09 3.46 4.36
C GLU A 70 0.11 3.68 5.52
N VAL A 71 -1.10 3.13 5.40
CA VAL A 71 -2.13 3.21 6.47
C VAL A 71 -1.66 2.47 7.73
N TYR A 72 -0.95 1.37 7.53
CA TYR A 72 -0.37 0.58 8.62
C TYR A 72 0.97 0.00 8.14
N PRO A 73 2.11 0.33 8.78
CA PRO A 73 3.39 -0.26 8.44
C PRO A 73 3.37 -1.74 8.80
N THR A 74 3.32 -2.61 7.80
CA THR A 74 3.35 -4.06 8.00
C THR A 74 4.80 -4.54 8.10
N HIS A 75 5.12 -5.29 9.16
CA HIS A 75 6.42 -5.93 9.32
C HIS A 75 6.31 -7.44 9.05
N PHE A 76 7.30 -7.99 8.35
CA PHE A 76 7.46 -9.45 8.28
C PHE A 76 7.66 -9.99 9.70
N SER A 77 6.93 -11.06 10.02
CA SER A 77 6.94 -11.67 11.34
C SER A 77 7.29 -13.15 11.22
N TRP A 78 8.11 -13.65 12.14
CA TRP A 78 8.45 -15.07 12.25
C TRP A 78 7.79 -15.65 13.50
N LEU A 79 7.11 -16.78 13.33
CA LEU A 79 6.44 -17.49 14.42
C LEU A 79 7.22 -18.75 14.78
N PHE A 80 7.54 -18.90 16.06
CA PHE A 80 8.19 -20.09 16.60
C PHE A 80 7.29 -20.79 17.61
N ARG A 81 7.47 -22.11 17.77
CA ARG A 81 6.90 -22.83 18.91
C ARG A 81 7.42 -22.23 20.22
N LYS A 82 6.56 -22.17 21.24
CA LYS A 82 6.96 -21.76 22.60
C LYS A 82 8.14 -22.62 23.07
N ASN A 83 9.07 -21.99 23.79
CA ASN A 83 10.29 -22.62 24.32
C ASN A 83 11.23 -23.22 23.26
N THR A 84 11.17 -22.74 22.01
CA THR A 84 12.17 -23.12 21.02
C THR A 84 13.57 -22.69 21.47
N PRO A 85 14.60 -23.54 21.34
CA PRO A 85 15.98 -23.12 21.54
C PRO A 85 16.53 -22.33 20.34
N TRP A 86 15.74 -22.11 19.30
CA TRP A 86 16.21 -21.48 18.05
C TRP A 86 16.02 -19.98 18.00
N LYS A 87 15.16 -19.40 18.87
CA LYS A 87 14.80 -17.98 18.78
C LYS A 87 16.04 -17.07 18.79
N TYR A 88 16.92 -17.25 19.78
CA TYR A 88 18.10 -16.38 19.93
C TYR A 88 19.08 -16.52 18.76
N LYS A 89 19.31 -17.76 18.29
CA LYS A 89 20.19 -18.01 17.13
C LYS A 89 19.63 -17.39 15.86
N PHE A 90 18.31 -17.48 15.68
CA PHE A 90 17.64 -16.91 14.53
C PHE A 90 17.70 -15.38 14.56
N ASP A 91 17.43 -14.75 15.71
CA ASP A 91 17.47 -13.30 15.85
C ASP A 91 18.89 -12.76 15.59
N GLU A 92 19.91 -13.38 16.18
CA GLU A 92 21.32 -12.99 15.96
C GLU A 92 21.74 -13.17 14.50
N GLY A 93 21.35 -14.29 13.88
CA GLY A 93 21.62 -14.56 12.48
C GLY A 93 20.94 -13.53 11.57
N LEU A 94 19.65 -13.25 11.81
CA LEU A 94 18.89 -12.30 11.03
C LEU A 94 19.44 -10.87 11.17
N GLN A 95 19.81 -10.47 12.39
CA GLN A 95 20.44 -9.17 12.63
C GLN A 95 21.73 -9.02 11.82
N ARG A 96 22.62 -10.02 11.84
CA ARG A 96 23.84 -9.99 11.04
C ARG A 96 23.56 -9.91 9.54
N LEU A 97 22.57 -10.65 9.04
CA LEU A 97 22.18 -10.56 7.63
C LEU A 97 21.73 -9.15 7.25
N VAL A 98 20.93 -8.51 8.11
CA VAL A 98 20.46 -7.12 7.92
C VAL A 98 21.62 -6.14 7.96
N GLU A 99 22.51 -6.25 8.96
CA GLU A 99 23.69 -5.38 9.11
C GLU A 99 24.65 -5.50 7.92
N MET A 100 24.80 -6.69 7.34
CA MET A 100 25.57 -6.93 6.13
C MET A 100 24.88 -6.43 4.84
N GLY A 101 23.64 -5.94 4.94
CA GLY A 101 22.86 -5.45 3.79
C GLY A 101 22.41 -6.55 2.83
N LEU A 102 22.45 -7.82 3.23
CA LEU A 102 22.11 -8.96 2.37
C LEU A 102 20.65 -8.95 1.89
N PRO A 103 19.64 -8.65 2.73
CA PRO A 103 18.26 -8.54 2.27
C PRO A 103 18.08 -7.48 1.17
N LYS A 104 18.75 -6.31 1.32
CA LYS A 104 18.71 -5.25 0.33
C LYS A 104 19.32 -5.71 -0.99
N LYS A 105 20.48 -6.40 -0.94
CA LYS A 105 21.13 -6.97 -2.11
C LYS A 105 20.23 -8.00 -2.81
N TRP A 106 19.68 -8.97 -2.07
CA TRP A 106 18.80 -10.00 -2.64
C TRP A 106 17.55 -9.42 -3.27
N TYR A 107 16.94 -8.41 -2.64
CA TYR A 107 15.83 -7.68 -3.23
C TYR A 107 16.23 -7.03 -4.55
N GLN A 108 17.35 -6.30 -4.58
CA GLN A 108 17.85 -5.65 -5.79
C GLN A 108 18.19 -6.66 -6.89
N ASP A 109 18.82 -7.78 -6.55
CA ASP A 109 19.19 -8.83 -7.51
C ASP A 109 17.93 -9.47 -8.09
N THR A 110 16.96 -9.83 -7.25
CA THR A 110 15.66 -10.38 -7.68
C THR A 110 14.90 -9.39 -8.56
N MET A 111 14.90 -8.10 -8.21
CA MET A 111 14.26 -7.06 -9.01
C MET A 111 15.00 -6.84 -10.34
N LYS A 112 16.35 -6.85 -10.36
CA LYS A 112 17.16 -6.72 -11.57
C LYS A 112 16.95 -7.88 -12.53
N GLU A 113 16.91 -9.11 -12.04
CA GLU A 113 16.59 -10.29 -12.84
C GLU A 113 15.20 -10.16 -13.47
N ARG A 114 14.22 -9.66 -12.71
CA ARG A 114 12.86 -9.36 -13.18
C ARG A 114 12.71 -8.10 -14.03
N MET A 115 13.73 -7.23 -14.10
CA MET A 115 13.77 -6.05 -14.97
C MET A 115 14.51 -6.35 -16.26
N LYS A 116 15.49 -7.25 -16.25
CA LYS A 116 16.09 -7.76 -17.49
C LYS A 116 15.08 -8.54 -18.35
N SER A 117 13.99 -9.02 -17.76
CA SER A 117 12.90 -9.68 -18.50
C SER A 117 11.86 -8.72 -19.09
N ASN A 118 11.74 -7.48 -18.58
CA ASN A 118 10.71 -6.52 -19.00
C ASN A 118 11.35 -5.13 -19.20
N SER A 119 11.30 -4.63 -20.44
CA SER A 119 11.81 -3.31 -20.83
C SER A 119 11.33 -2.16 -19.93
N THR A 120 12.23 -1.21 -19.76
CA THR A 120 12.25 -0.02 -18.90
C THR A 120 11.02 0.89 -18.93
N GLU A 121 10.47 1.21 -17.76
CA GLU A 121 9.74 2.44 -17.50
C GLU A 121 10.32 3.17 -16.28
N ASN A 122 10.63 4.45 -16.48
CA ASN A 122 11.06 5.38 -15.43
C ASN A 122 9.81 6.02 -14.82
N GLU A 123 9.32 5.46 -13.72
CA GLU A 123 8.23 6.05 -12.94
C GLU A 123 8.71 7.32 -12.21
N LYS A 124 8.15 8.48 -12.57
CA LYS A 124 8.18 9.68 -11.71
C LYS A 124 6.93 9.66 -10.83
N ALA A 125 7.12 9.48 -9.53
CA ALA A 125 6.04 9.60 -8.55
C ALA A 125 5.46 11.02 -8.56
N LEU A 126 4.15 11.13 -8.82
CA LEU A 126 3.41 12.37 -8.60
C LEU A 126 3.42 12.70 -7.10
N GLN A 127 3.77 13.94 -6.79
CA GLN A 127 3.85 14.42 -5.41
C GLN A 127 2.47 14.86 -4.95
N LEU A 128 2.14 14.56 -3.70
CA LEU A 128 0.94 15.07 -3.01
C LEU A 128 0.82 16.59 -3.01
N LEU A 129 1.90 17.32 -3.34
CA LEU A 129 1.85 18.77 -3.61
C LEU A 129 0.82 19.14 -4.70
N CYS A 130 0.53 18.25 -5.65
CA CYS A 130 -0.48 18.46 -6.69
C CYS A 130 -1.93 18.29 -6.20
N LEU A 131 -2.12 17.85 -4.95
CA LEU A 131 -3.42 17.69 -4.30
C LEU A 131 -3.54 18.55 -3.02
N GLN A 132 -2.64 19.52 -2.80
CA GLN A 132 -2.68 20.36 -1.60
C GLN A 132 -3.69 21.52 -1.68
N ASP A 133 -4.08 21.95 -2.88
CA ASP A 133 -5.03 23.07 -3.05
C ASP A 133 -6.44 22.83 -2.45
N PRO A 134 -7.03 21.62 -2.50
CA PRO A 134 -8.31 21.36 -1.84
C PRO A 134 -8.23 21.34 -0.30
N PHE A 135 -7.07 21.03 0.29
CA PHE A 135 -6.92 20.86 1.74
C PHE A 135 -6.36 22.10 2.46
N ILE A 136 -5.73 23.04 1.74
CA ILE A 136 -5.27 24.31 2.31
C ILE A 136 -6.40 25.35 2.43
N SER A 137 -7.55 25.15 1.74
CA SER A 137 -8.69 26.08 1.84
C SER A 137 -9.60 25.88 3.07
N TRP A 138 -9.22 25.04 4.04
CA TRP A 138 -10.07 24.74 5.21
C TRP A 138 -9.32 24.84 6.55
N GLY A 139 -8.70 25.99 6.81
CA GLY A 139 -8.19 26.31 8.15
C GLY A 139 -7.49 27.66 8.24
N GLY A 140 -8.23 28.74 8.50
CA GLY A 140 -7.63 30.05 8.80
C GLY A 140 -8.62 31.20 9.04
N SER A 141 -9.00 31.38 10.31
CA SER A 141 -9.57 32.55 11.02
C SER A 141 -10.89 33.22 10.59
N GLU A 142 -11.73 33.47 11.61
CA GLU A 142 -13.02 34.16 11.59
C GLU A 142 -12.99 35.66 11.22
N GLU A 143 -11.86 36.22 10.77
CA GLU A 143 -11.68 37.68 10.69
C GLU A 143 -11.91 38.31 9.31
N ASN A 144 -12.18 37.53 8.26
CA ASN A 144 -12.40 38.05 6.89
C ASN A 144 -13.85 37.88 6.39
N ARG A 145 -14.84 38.01 7.26
CA ARG A 145 -16.27 37.88 6.91
C ARG A 145 -16.93 39.08 6.21
N THR A 146 -16.17 40.09 5.80
CA THR A 146 -16.77 41.25 5.10
C THR A 146 -15.90 41.75 3.96
N LYS A 147 -15.92 41.02 2.84
CA LYS A 147 -15.79 41.56 1.45
C LYS A 147 -15.63 40.40 0.47
N ALA A 148 -16.76 39.88 -0.01
CA ALA A 148 -16.92 39.41 -1.39
C ALA A 148 -18.34 38.81 -1.55
N LEU A 149 -19.35 39.60 -1.22
CA LEU A 149 -20.62 39.54 -1.94
C LEU A 149 -20.53 40.65 -2.99
N ARG A 150 -20.36 40.28 -4.26
CA ARG A 150 -20.99 40.91 -5.42
C ARG A 150 -20.48 40.26 -6.71
N ILE A 151 -21.44 39.56 -7.32
CA ILE A 151 -21.56 39.10 -8.71
C ILE A 151 -20.61 37.97 -9.10
#